data_AF-A0A2G6TEE8-F1
#
_entry.id   AF-A0A2G6TEE8-F1
#
_cell.length_a   1.000
_cell.length_b   1.000
_cell.length_c   1.000
_cell.angle_alpha   90.00
_cell.angle_beta   90.00
_cell.angle_gamma   90.00
#
_symmetry.space_group_name_H-M   'P 1'
#
loop_
_entity.id
_entity.type
_entity.pdbx_description
1 polymer ?
#
loop_
_entity_poly.entity_id
_entity_poly.type
_entity_poly.pdbx_seq_one_letter_code
_entity_poly.pdbx_strand_id
1 'polypeptide(L)'
;MGKTRQFLDTLSDHELAFFYKYKLHTYMRDTQLNINDYVIERDLNHEKINQLITKPTQLYYKKAKCCPRCGTNKLLVNTVEWTETYGKAGYEDEIAIGDAMMGKATYKDEIICNVCNFWLQDPNNKNPEKSKENKWSIWSFINFILDI
;
A
#
# COMPACT_ATOMS: atom_id res chain seq x y z
N MET A 1 23.86 10.58 -6.76
CA MET A 1 22.89 9.47 -6.75
C MET A 1 21.55 9.99 -6.23
N GLY A 2 20.47 9.82 -6.99
CA GLY A 2 19.16 10.41 -6.66
C GLY A 2 18.39 9.67 -5.55
N LYS A 3 17.44 10.35 -4.91
CA LYS A 3 16.57 9.81 -3.84
C LYS A 3 15.85 8.51 -4.25
N THR A 4 15.49 8.37 -5.53
CA THR A 4 14.88 7.14 -6.06
C THR A 4 15.81 5.94 -5.92
N ARG A 5 17.08 6.07 -6.31
CA ARG A 5 18.05 4.96 -6.23
C ARG A 5 18.28 4.52 -4.79
N GLN A 6 18.44 5.48 -3.87
CA GLN A 6 18.55 5.20 -2.44
C GLN A 6 17.37 4.39 -1.91
N PHE A 7 16.14 4.68 -2.35
CA PHE A 7 14.98 3.87 -1.98
C PHE A 7 15.04 2.47 -2.60
N LEU A 8 15.36 2.36 -3.89
CA LEU A 8 15.47 1.07 -4.59
C LEU A 8 16.55 0.16 -3.98
N ASP A 9 17.63 0.74 -3.46
CA ASP A 9 18.70 0.01 -2.75
C ASP A 9 18.19 -0.69 -1.47
N THR A 10 17.11 -0.18 -0.86
CA THR A 10 16.48 -0.79 0.32
C THR A 10 15.57 -1.98 0.01
N LEU A 11 15.31 -2.23 -1.28
CA LEU A 11 14.41 -3.28 -1.73
C LEU A 11 15.18 -4.58 -1.97
N SER A 12 14.67 -5.67 -1.39
CA SER A 12 15.03 -7.02 -1.84
C SER A 12 14.58 -7.24 -3.29
N ASP A 13 15.14 -8.22 -4.00
CA ASP A 13 14.72 -8.53 -5.37
C ASP A 13 13.25 -8.88 -5.48
N HIS A 14 12.71 -9.57 -4.46
CA HIS A 14 11.28 -9.83 -4.33
C HIS A 14 10.47 -8.52 -4.26
N GLU A 15 10.84 -7.62 -3.35
CA GLU A 15 10.16 -6.31 -3.25
C GLU A 15 10.32 -5.48 -4.53
N LEU A 16 11.50 -5.50 -5.14
CA LEU A 16 11.79 -4.77 -6.37
C LEU A 16 10.96 -5.29 -7.55
N ALA A 17 10.73 -6.61 -7.64
CA ALA A 17 9.85 -7.21 -8.64
C ALA A 17 8.39 -6.71 -8.47
N PHE A 18 7.89 -6.66 -7.23
CA PHE A 18 6.56 -6.10 -6.96
C PHE A 18 6.50 -4.58 -7.22
N PHE A 19 7.54 -3.83 -6.84
CA PHE A 19 7.64 -2.41 -7.13
C PHE A 19 7.60 -2.14 -8.62
N TYR A 20 8.41 -2.87 -9.39
CA TYR A 20 8.46 -2.76 -10.84
C TYR A 20 7.09 -3.07 -11.47
N LYS A 21 6.45 -4.17 -11.05
CA LYS A 21 5.16 -4.59 -11.59
C LYS A 21 4.03 -3.60 -11.32
N TYR A 22 3.97 -3.04 -10.11
CA TYR A 22 2.79 -2.29 -9.65
C TYR A 22 2.99 -0.78 -9.54
N LYS A 23 4.22 -0.27 -9.39
CA LYS A 23 4.48 1.16 -9.22
C LYS A 23 5.21 1.82 -10.38
N LEU A 24 5.93 1.08 -11.24
CA LEU A 24 6.70 1.71 -12.32
C LEU A 24 5.86 2.70 -13.16
N HIS A 25 4.66 2.28 -13.55
CA HIS A 25 3.76 3.09 -14.39
C HIS A 25 3.25 4.38 -13.73
N THR A 26 3.37 4.53 -12.40
CA THR A 26 2.94 5.74 -11.69
C THR A 26 4.00 6.84 -11.68
N TYR A 27 5.23 6.54 -12.10
CA TYR A 27 6.32 7.50 -12.20
C TYR A 27 6.35 8.18 -13.58
N MET A 28 6.94 9.38 -13.64
CA MET A 28 7.23 10.06 -14.91
C MET A 28 8.21 9.24 -15.77
N ARG A 29 8.12 9.38 -17.10
CA ARG A 29 8.90 8.59 -18.08
C ARG A 29 10.41 8.56 -17.77
N ASP A 30 11.03 9.69 -17.46
CA ASP A 30 12.47 9.74 -17.18
C ASP A 30 12.84 8.92 -15.93
N THR A 31 11.97 8.95 -14.91
CA THR A 31 12.13 8.13 -13.71
C THR A 31 11.90 6.66 -14.01
N GLN A 32 10.96 6.32 -14.91
CA GLN A 32 10.76 4.94 -15.35
C GLN A 32 12.02 4.39 -16.04
N LEU A 33 12.66 5.17 -16.91
CA LEU A 33 13.91 4.78 -17.56
C LEU A 33 15.00 4.50 -16.52
N ASN A 34 15.19 5.40 -15.55
CA ASN A 34 16.15 5.20 -14.47
C ASN A 34 15.86 3.94 -13.63
N ILE A 35 14.59 3.63 -13.37
CA ILE A 35 14.20 2.41 -12.64
C ILE A 35 14.46 1.17 -13.50
N ASN A 36 14.16 1.22 -14.80
CA ASN A 36 14.43 0.11 -15.72
C ASN A 36 15.93 -0.21 -15.76
N ASP A 37 16.78 0.80 -15.92
CA ASP A 37 18.23 0.64 -15.94
C ASP A 37 18.71 0.01 -14.62
N TYR A 38 18.22 0.50 -13.48
CA TYR A 38 18.55 -0.08 -12.17
C TYR A 38 18.10 -1.54 -12.02
N VAL A 39 16.93 -1.90 -12.53
CA VAL A 39 16.41 -3.29 -12.51
C VAL A 39 17.27 -4.20 -13.40
N ILE A 40 17.75 -3.69 -14.54
CA ILE A 40 18.70 -4.40 -15.40
C ILE A 40 20.06 -4.56 -14.70
N GLU A 41 20.57 -3.51 -14.04
CA GLU A 41 21.80 -3.56 -13.23
C GLU A 41 21.71 -4.61 -12.11
N ARG A 42 20.51 -4.85 -11.56
CA ARG A 42 20.21 -5.89 -10.55
C ARG A 42 20.02 -7.29 -11.15
N ASP A 43 20.20 -7.47 -12.46
CA ASP A 43 19.98 -8.74 -13.17
C ASP A 43 18.56 -9.30 -12.97
N LEU A 44 17.56 -8.40 -12.94
CA LEU A 44 16.14 -8.74 -12.84
C LEU A 44 15.47 -8.58 -14.19
N ASN A 45 15.58 -9.62 -15.03
CA ASN A 45 14.84 -9.67 -16.29
C ASN A 45 13.34 -9.97 -16.07
N HIS A 46 12.55 -9.81 -17.13
CA HIS A 46 11.10 -10.01 -17.09
C HIS A 46 10.69 -11.41 -16.60
N GLU A 47 11.45 -12.44 -16.96
CA GLU A 47 11.18 -13.81 -16.52
C GLU A 47 11.40 -13.97 -15.00
N LYS A 48 12.53 -13.50 -14.48
CA LYS A 48 12.84 -13.50 -13.04
C LYS A 48 11.81 -12.71 -12.24
N ILE A 49 11.42 -11.54 -12.74
CA ILE A 49 10.35 -10.74 -12.12
C ILE A 49 9.05 -11.54 -12.05
N ASN A 50 8.63 -12.18 -13.14
CA ASN A 50 7.42 -13.00 -13.16
C ASN A 50 7.51 -14.19 -12.20
N GLN A 51 8.67 -14.84 -12.11
CA GLN A 51 8.88 -15.93 -11.16
C GLN A 51 8.78 -15.45 -9.70
N LEU A 52 9.32 -14.27 -9.38
CA LEU A 52 9.27 -13.69 -8.04
C LEU A 52 7.85 -13.29 -7.62
N ILE A 53 7.06 -12.71 -8.52
CA ILE A 53 5.68 -12.29 -8.21
C ILE A 53 4.67 -13.46 -8.17
N THR A 54 4.97 -14.58 -8.83
CA THR A 54 4.07 -15.75 -8.88
C THR A 54 4.21 -16.65 -7.65
N LYS A 55 5.35 -16.60 -6.94
CA LYS A 55 5.55 -17.40 -5.73
C LYS A 55 4.60 -16.92 -4.63
N PRO A 56 3.83 -17.83 -4.00
CA PRO A 56 2.87 -17.44 -2.97
C PRO A 56 3.59 -16.75 -1.81
N THR A 57 3.12 -15.56 -1.47
CA THR A 57 3.63 -14.71 -0.38
C THR A 57 3.47 -15.34 1.01
N GLN A 58 2.83 -16.51 1.11
CA GLN A 58 2.46 -17.23 2.33
C GLN A 58 3.63 -17.46 3.31
N LEU A 59 4.88 -17.47 2.82
CA LEU A 59 6.07 -17.60 3.66
C LEU A 59 6.34 -16.39 4.58
N TYR A 60 5.79 -15.20 4.28
CA TYR A 60 6.11 -13.95 4.98
C TYR A 60 5.09 -13.51 6.05
N TYR A 61 3.98 -14.24 6.20
CA TYR A 61 2.85 -13.83 7.06
C TYR A 61 3.01 -14.15 8.55
N LYS A 62 4.11 -14.79 8.95
CA LYS A 62 4.11 -15.52 10.22
C LYS A 62 4.15 -14.69 11.51
N LYS A 63 4.12 -13.34 11.49
CA LYS A 63 4.00 -12.52 12.72
C LYS A 63 3.91 -10.98 12.57
N ALA A 64 3.91 -10.39 11.36
CA ALA A 64 4.08 -8.93 11.20
C ALA A 64 2.98 -8.25 10.38
N LYS A 65 2.78 -6.94 10.64
CA LYS A 65 1.96 -6.00 9.85
C LYS A 65 2.56 -5.81 8.44
N CYS A 66 2.44 -6.84 7.61
CA CYS A 66 2.99 -6.85 6.25
C CYS A 66 1.88 -6.65 5.21
N CYS A 67 2.25 -6.11 4.05
CA CYS A 67 1.37 -6.03 2.90
C CYS A 67 0.98 -7.45 2.45
N PRO A 68 -0.32 -7.76 2.29
CA PRO A 68 -0.76 -9.09 1.86
C PRO A 68 -0.41 -9.39 0.38
N ARG A 69 -0.16 -8.36 -0.43
CA ARG A 69 0.22 -8.57 -1.83
C ARG A 69 1.69 -9.01 -1.94
N CYS A 70 2.61 -8.19 -1.41
CA CYS A 70 4.06 -8.40 -1.61
C CYS A 70 4.82 -8.89 -0.38
N GLY A 71 4.21 -8.93 0.80
CA GLY A 71 4.82 -9.43 2.04
C GLY A 71 5.76 -8.46 2.75
N THR A 72 5.98 -7.25 2.21
CA THR A 72 6.82 -6.22 2.84
C THR A 72 6.16 -5.57 4.05
N ASN A 73 6.96 -5.11 5.00
CA ASN A 73 6.54 -4.21 6.08
C ASN A 73 6.80 -2.72 5.76
N LYS A 74 7.29 -2.38 4.56
CA LYS A 74 7.47 -1.00 4.09
C LYS A 74 6.12 -0.34 3.78
N LEU A 75 5.39 0.02 4.82
CA LEU A 75 4.09 0.67 4.78
C LEU A 75 4.26 2.19 4.91
N LEU A 76 3.50 2.93 4.10
CA LEU A 76 3.30 4.36 4.24
C LEU A 76 2.03 4.57 5.06
N VAL A 77 2.14 5.32 6.15
CA VAL A 77 1.02 5.74 7.00
C VAL A 77 0.85 7.24 6.80
N ASN A 78 -0.28 7.64 6.24
CA ASN A 78 -0.64 9.04 6.03
C ASN A 78 -1.82 9.39 6.93
N THR A 79 -1.74 10.49 7.66
CA THR A 79 -2.89 11.05 8.37
C THR A 79 -3.70 11.89 7.38
N VAL A 80 -4.92 11.46 7.07
CA VAL A 80 -5.80 12.12 6.08
C VAL A 80 -7.08 12.58 6.75
N GLU A 81 -7.61 13.71 6.28
CA GLU A 81 -8.93 14.17 6.70
C GLU A 81 -9.98 13.12 6.33
N TRP A 82 -10.85 12.80 7.28
CA TRP A 82 -11.86 11.77 7.13
C TRP A 82 -13.19 12.38 6.71
N THR A 83 -13.55 12.14 5.45
CA THR A 83 -14.71 12.74 4.78
C THR A 83 -15.86 11.76 4.56
N GLU A 84 -15.57 10.44 4.54
CA GLU A 84 -16.57 9.38 4.41
C GLU A 84 -17.19 8.98 5.76
N THR A 85 -17.94 9.92 6.34
CA THR A 85 -18.60 9.82 7.66
C THR A 85 -20.10 9.53 7.57
N TYR A 86 -20.72 9.69 6.40
CA TYR A 86 -22.16 9.46 6.21
C TYR A 86 -22.50 7.97 6.04
N GLY A 87 -23.48 7.48 6.82
CA GLY A 87 -24.08 6.14 6.65
C GLY A 87 -23.35 4.99 7.35
N LYS A 88 -22.38 5.28 8.22
CA LYS A 88 -21.69 4.28 9.08
C LYS A 88 -22.16 4.43 10.54
N ALA A 89 -22.15 3.34 11.28
CA ALA A 89 -22.59 3.28 12.68
C ALA A 89 -21.41 2.88 13.57
N GLY A 90 -20.85 3.85 14.28
CA GLY A 90 -19.71 3.67 15.18
C GLY A 90 -19.39 4.95 15.95
N TYR A 91 -18.83 4.81 17.16
CA TYR A 91 -18.50 5.93 18.05
C TYR A 91 -17.59 6.99 17.38
N GLU A 92 -16.63 6.53 16.58
CA GLU A 92 -15.75 7.43 15.82
C GLU A 92 -16.51 8.20 14.72
N ASP A 93 -17.51 7.58 14.08
CA ASP A 93 -18.34 8.24 13.05
C ASP A 93 -19.16 9.38 13.66
N GLU A 94 -19.73 9.16 14.87
CA GLU A 94 -20.49 10.17 15.59
C GLU A 94 -19.62 11.37 16.01
N ILE A 95 -18.39 11.11 16.47
CA ILE A 95 -17.41 12.17 16.77
C ILE A 95 -17.10 12.96 15.50
N ALA A 96 -16.85 12.29 14.38
CA ALA A 96 -16.50 12.96 13.14
C ALA A 96 -17.64 13.81 12.56
N ILE A 97 -18.89 13.34 12.67
CA ILE A 97 -20.08 14.13 12.32
C ILE A 97 -20.21 15.34 13.26
N GLY A 98 -20.01 15.15 14.57
CA GLY A 98 -20.05 16.23 15.56
C GLY A 98 -18.99 17.30 15.32
N ASP A 99 -17.74 16.90 15.05
CA ASP A 99 -16.65 17.79 14.69
C ASP A 99 -16.97 18.57 13.40
N ALA A 100 -17.47 17.89 12.36
CA ALA A 100 -17.86 18.54 11.11
C ALA A 100 -18.97 19.59 11.31
N MET A 101 -19.96 19.31 12.16
CA MET A 101 -21.01 20.28 12.52
C MET A 101 -20.46 21.51 13.27
N MET A 102 -19.34 21.35 13.99
CA MET A 102 -18.63 22.44 14.66
C MET A 102 -17.55 23.10 13.77
N GLY A 103 -17.45 22.73 12.50
CA GLY A 103 -16.43 23.23 11.57
C GLY A 103 -15.01 22.70 11.84
N LYS A 104 -14.89 21.57 12.53
CA LYS A 104 -13.63 20.88 12.80
C LYS A 104 -13.44 19.70 11.85
N ALA A 105 -12.20 19.43 11.49
CA ALA A 105 -11.81 18.27 10.71
C ALA A 105 -11.36 17.13 11.63
N THR A 106 -11.87 15.92 11.36
CA THR A 106 -11.40 14.69 11.99
C THR A 106 -10.45 13.98 11.04
N TYR A 107 -9.43 13.32 11.57
CA TYR A 107 -8.38 12.67 10.78
C TYR A 107 -8.30 11.17 11.08
N LYS A 108 -7.97 10.38 10.07
CA LYS A 108 -7.72 8.94 10.19
C LYS A 108 -6.47 8.55 9.42
N ASP A 109 -5.87 7.44 9.85
CA ASP A 109 -4.74 6.87 9.14
C ASP A 109 -5.21 6.16 7.86
N GLU A 110 -4.56 6.52 6.76
CA GLU A 110 -4.52 5.79 5.50
C GLU A 110 -3.22 4.99 5.46
N ILE A 111 -3.33 3.70 5.14
CA ILE A 111 -2.17 2.78 5.15
C ILE A 111 -2.03 2.17 3.76
N ILE A 112 -0.92 2.47 3.09
CA ILE A 112 -0.62 2.00 1.73
C ILE A 112 0.74 1.30 1.73
N CYS A 113 0.86 0.21 0.98
CA CYS A 113 2.14 -0.43 0.75
C CYS A 113 3.03 0.46 -0.14
N ASN A 114 4.18 0.88 0.38
CA ASN A 114 5.10 1.73 -0.38
C ASN A 114 5.79 0.97 -1.54
N VAL A 115 5.76 -0.37 -1.53
CA VAL A 115 6.34 -1.20 -2.58
C VAL A 115 5.36 -1.45 -3.72
N CYS A 116 4.17 -2.01 -3.45
CA CYS A 116 3.25 -2.45 -4.52
C CYS A 116 1.97 -1.62 -4.63
N ASN A 117 1.89 -0.49 -3.92
CA ASN A 117 0.75 0.43 -3.90
C ASN A 117 -0.59 -0.20 -3.47
N PHE A 118 -0.56 -1.35 -2.81
CA PHE A 118 -1.76 -1.96 -2.24
C PHE A 118 -2.26 -1.12 -1.06
N TRP A 119 -3.55 -0.82 -1.02
CA TRP A 119 -4.17 -0.09 0.09
C TRP A 119 -4.63 -1.07 1.16
N LEU A 120 -4.07 -0.95 2.36
CA LEU A 120 -4.43 -1.76 3.53
C LEU A 120 -5.59 -1.10 4.28
N GLN A 121 -5.55 0.23 4.40
CA GLN A 121 -6.57 1.05 5.03
C GLN A 121 -6.84 2.29 4.20
N ASP A 122 -8.11 2.54 3.90
CA ASP A 122 -8.59 3.65 3.08
C ASP A 122 -9.80 4.27 3.78
N PRO A 123 -9.61 5.28 4.65
CA PRO A 123 -10.71 5.83 5.44
C PRO A 123 -11.77 6.51 4.57
N ASN A 124 -11.41 6.91 3.34
CA ASN A 124 -12.26 7.68 2.44
C ASN A 124 -12.69 6.92 1.18
N ASN A 125 -12.47 5.60 1.12
CA ASN A 125 -12.78 4.77 -0.05
C ASN A 125 -12.32 5.38 -1.40
N LYS A 126 -11.20 6.12 -1.39
CA LYS A 126 -10.66 6.79 -2.57
C LYS A 126 -9.98 5.83 -3.54
N ASN A 127 -9.71 4.58 -3.13
CA ASN A 127 -9.05 3.59 -3.97
C ASN A 127 -9.92 3.21 -5.19
N PRO A 128 -9.50 3.52 -6.43
CA PRO A 128 -10.27 3.21 -7.63
C PRO A 128 -10.43 1.70 -7.88
N GLU A 129 -9.51 0.86 -7.38
CA GLU A 129 -9.55 -0.60 -7.55
C GLU A 129 -10.63 -1.28 -6.66
N LYS A 130 -11.09 -0.64 -5.57
CA LYS A 130 -12.15 -1.20 -4.71
C LYS A 130 -13.54 -1.15 -5.34
N SER A 131 -13.70 -0.48 -6.49
CA SER A 131 -14.97 -0.40 -7.22
C SER A 131 -15.39 -1.70 -7.93
N LYS A 132 -14.50 -2.70 -8.03
CA LYS A 132 -14.81 -4.03 -8.59
C LYS A 132 -14.11 -5.14 -7.78
N GLU A 133 -14.91 -5.81 -6.96
CA GLU A 133 -14.72 -7.15 -6.38
C GLU A 133 -13.28 -7.65 -6.11
N ASN A 134 -12.92 -7.73 -4.83
CA ASN A 134 -12.27 -8.92 -4.27
C ASN A 134 -12.49 -8.97 -2.75
N LYS A 135 -13.45 -9.80 -2.32
CA LYS A 135 -13.95 -9.95 -0.95
C LYS A 135 -13.08 -10.82 -0.03
N TRP A 136 -11.85 -11.18 -0.42
CA TRP A 136 -11.05 -12.11 0.40
C TRP A 136 -10.03 -11.40 1.31
N SER A 137 -10.27 -11.56 2.62
CA SER A 137 -9.34 -11.39 3.75
C SER A 137 -8.79 -9.99 4.04
N ILE A 138 -9.54 -8.92 3.78
CA ILE A 138 -9.23 -7.59 4.34
C ILE A 138 -9.66 -7.51 5.82
N TRP A 139 -10.78 -8.17 6.18
CA TRP A 139 -11.33 -8.16 7.54
C TRP A 139 -10.41 -8.80 8.59
N SER A 140 -9.64 -9.84 8.23
CA SER A 140 -8.68 -10.48 9.15
C SER A 140 -7.49 -9.58 9.48
N PHE A 141 -7.09 -8.71 8.56
CA PHE A 141 -5.98 -7.78 8.71
C PHE A 141 -6.37 -6.53 9.52
N ILE A 142 -7.61 -6.04 9.35
CA ILE A 142 -8.14 -4.89 10.11
C ILE A 142 -8.27 -5.23 11.60
N ASN A 143 -8.82 -6.40 11.95
CA ASN A 143 -8.91 -6.81 13.35
C ASN A 143 -7.53 -6.91 14.02
N PHE A 144 -6.51 -7.41 13.31
CA PHE A 144 -5.14 -7.50 13.82
C PHE A 144 -4.43 -6.13 14.01
N ILE A 145 -4.89 -5.07 13.34
CA ILE A 145 -4.36 -3.71 13.53
C ILE A 145 -5.07 -2.98 14.68
N LEU A 146 -6.37 -3.24 14.87
CA LEU A 146 -7.21 -2.59 15.86
C LEU A 146 -7.22 -3.27 17.24
N ASP A 147 -6.65 -4.47 17.37
CA ASP A 147 -6.32 -5.07 18.67
C ASP A 147 -5.13 -4.32 19.32
N ILE A 148 -5.43 -3.16 19.94
CA ILE A 148 -4.63 -2.47 20.97
C ILE A 148 -5.41 -2.51 22.28
#